data_AF-A0A7W7SS19-F1
#
_entry.id   AF-A0A7W7SS19-F1
#
_cell.length_a   1.000
_cell.length_b   1.000
_cell.length_c   1.000
_cell.angle_alpha   90.00
_cell.angle_beta   90.00
_cell.angle_gamma   90.00
#
_symmetry.space_group_name_H-M   'P 1'
#
loop_
_entity.id
_entity.type
_entity.pdbx_description
1 polymer ?
#
loop_
_entity_poly.entity_id
_entity_poly.type
_entity_poly.pdbx_seq_one_letter_code
_entity_poly.pdbx_strand_id
1 'polypeptide(L)'
;MTTPIDFAPLAAVAAPLRTMLDGIAARFGEPRISRDEQLDCDMFRPAGTPSESVRWEYNLRVATTPEAIGILLTEVVPELTAEGWHSTDRSSETEVAYQFQRDGANLGVHIARDGTGDVVVGGATACVPTADGN
;
A
#
# COMPACT_ATOMS: atom_id res chain seq x y z
N MET A 1 -12.02 4.62 -20.25
CA MET A 1 -10.63 4.21 -20.56
C MET A 1 -9.74 5.31 -20.03
N THR A 2 -9.16 5.10 -18.87
CA THR A 2 -8.28 6.08 -18.22
C THR A 2 -6.96 6.07 -18.98
N THR A 3 -6.62 7.18 -19.63
CA THR A 3 -5.33 7.33 -20.30
C THR A 3 -4.22 7.02 -19.29
N PRO A 4 -3.24 6.15 -19.62
CA PRO A 4 -2.08 5.95 -18.76
C PRO A 4 -1.41 7.30 -18.60
N ILE A 5 -1.31 7.78 -17.36
CA ILE A 5 -0.67 9.06 -17.10
C ILE A 5 0.84 8.81 -17.07
N ASP A 6 1.51 9.29 -18.13
CA ASP A 6 2.96 9.47 -18.20
C ASP A 6 3.36 10.70 -17.38
N PHE A 7 3.08 10.66 -16.08
CA PHE A 7 3.49 11.70 -15.14
C PHE A 7 4.73 11.22 -14.41
N ALA A 8 5.89 11.60 -14.94
CA ALA A 8 7.19 11.19 -14.45
C ALA A 8 7.37 11.31 -12.92
N PRO A 9 6.85 12.35 -12.23
CA PRO A 9 6.94 12.42 -10.77
C PRO A 9 6.18 11.32 -10.05
N LEU A 10 5.01 10.89 -10.54
CA LEU A 10 4.24 9.80 -9.95
C LEU A 10 4.86 8.44 -10.27
N ALA A 11 5.36 8.23 -11.49
CA ALA A 11 6.07 7.01 -11.84
C ALA A 11 7.31 6.78 -10.95
N ALA A 12 8.04 7.85 -10.63
CA ALA A 12 9.23 7.81 -9.78
C ALA A 12 8.94 7.37 -8.34
N VAL A 13 7.74 7.65 -7.81
CA VAL A 13 7.33 7.21 -6.46
C VAL A 13 6.54 5.90 -6.48
N ALA A 14 5.86 5.58 -7.58
CA ALA A 14 5.08 4.35 -7.72
C ALA A 14 5.96 3.10 -7.83
N ALA A 15 7.06 3.15 -8.59
CA ALA A 15 7.93 1.99 -8.77
C ALA A 15 8.58 1.51 -7.45
N PRO A 16 9.18 2.39 -6.60
CA PRO A 16 9.67 2.00 -5.28
C PRO A 16 8.58 1.41 -4.38
N LEU A 17 7.38 1.99 -4.38
CA LEU A 17 6.25 1.44 -3.61
C LEU A 17 5.90 0.03 -4.06
N ARG A 18 5.78 -0.20 -5.38
CA ARG A 18 5.50 -1.54 -5.93
C ARG A 18 6.56 -2.55 -5.52
N THR A 19 7.84 -2.23 -5.72
CA THR A 19 8.95 -3.12 -5.33
C THR A 19 8.90 -3.47 -3.84
N MET A 20 8.61 -2.50 -2.98
CA MET A 20 8.48 -2.73 -1.54
C MET A 20 7.30 -3.65 -1.22
N LEU A 21 6.12 -3.37 -1.77
CA LEU A 21 4.92 -4.16 -1.51
C LEU A 21 5.01 -5.57 -2.10
N ASP A 22 5.60 -5.73 -3.29
CA ASP A 22 5.89 -7.03 -3.90
C ASP A 22 6.84 -7.84 -3.01
N GLY A 23 7.90 -7.20 -2.48
CA GLY A 23 8.84 -7.86 -1.55
C GLY A 23 8.18 -8.29 -0.24
N ILE A 24 7.30 -7.46 0.32
CA ILE A 24 6.53 -7.81 1.52
C ILE A 24 5.56 -8.96 1.22
N ALA A 25 4.79 -8.87 0.13
CA ALA A 25 3.79 -9.87 -0.21
C ALA A 25 4.44 -11.23 -0.53
N ALA A 26 5.61 -11.24 -1.18
CA ALA A 26 6.37 -12.45 -1.50
C ALA A 26 6.77 -13.26 -0.25
N ARG A 27 6.88 -12.62 0.93
CA ARG A 27 7.14 -13.34 2.20
C ARG A 27 5.98 -14.24 2.60
N PHE A 28 4.75 -13.89 2.21
CA PHE A 28 3.55 -14.64 2.56
C PHE A 28 3.19 -15.69 1.50
N GLY A 29 3.76 -15.63 0.30
CA GLY A 29 3.47 -16.54 -0.81
C GLY A 29 3.40 -15.84 -2.17
N GLU A 30 2.70 -16.44 -3.13
CA GLU A 30 2.54 -15.89 -4.48
C GLU A 30 1.48 -14.75 -4.50
N PRO A 31 1.89 -13.50 -4.78
CA PRO A 31 0.97 -12.37 -4.75
C PRO A 31 0.18 -12.24 -6.05
N ARG A 32 -1.07 -11.78 -5.91
CA ARG A 32 -1.88 -11.29 -7.04
C ARG A 32 -2.23 -9.82 -6.85
N ILE A 33 -2.10 -9.06 -7.94
CA ILE A 33 -2.46 -7.64 -7.95
C ILE A 33 -3.98 -7.51 -7.84
N SER A 34 -4.43 -6.76 -6.84
CA SER A 34 -5.83 -6.43 -6.61
C SER A 34 -6.14 -4.95 -6.84
N ARG A 35 -5.11 -4.09 -6.83
CA ARG A 35 -5.18 -2.68 -7.24
C ARG A 35 -3.82 -2.22 -7.74
N ASP A 36 -3.81 -1.45 -8.82
CA ASP A 36 -2.63 -0.78 -9.36
C ASP A 36 -3.07 0.45 -10.15
N GLU A 37 -3.35 1.54 -9.45
CA GLU A 37 -3.97 2.71 -10.06
C GLU A 37 -3.58 4.04 -9.42
N GLN A 38 -3.75 5.10 -10.20
CA GLN A 38 -3.66 6.47 -9.72
C GLN A 38 -5.00 6.90 -9.11
N LEU A 39 -4.93 7.52 -7.94
CA LEU A 39 -6.07 8.11 -7.26
C LEU A 39 -5.86 9.59 -6.99
N ASP A 40 -6.97 10.32 -6.95
CA ASP A 40 -7.01 11.69 -6.45
C ASP A 40 -6.74 11.69 -4.94
N CYS A 41 -5.96 12.67 -4.49
CA CYS A 41 -5.77 12.89 -3.06
C CYS A 41 -6.92 13.64 -2.40
N ASP A 42 -7.77 14.34 -3.16
CA ASP A 42 -9.01 14.95 -2.66
C ASP A 42 -10.23 14.12 -3.10
N MET A 43 -10.71 13.26 -2.19
CA MET A 43 -11.89 12.42 -2.42
C MET A 43 -13.21 13.20 -2.43
N PHE A 44 -13.23 14.43 -1.90
CA PHE A 44 -14.43 15.26 -1.81
C PHE A 44 -14.51 16.27 -2.96
N ARG A 45 -13.52 16.26 -3.86
CA ARG A 45 -13.48 17.14 -5.01
C ARG A 45 -14.71 16.96 -5.90
N PRO A 46 -15.33 18.05 -6.38
CA PRO A 46 -16.42 17.97 -7.33
C PRO A 46 -16.05 17.22 -8.62
N ALA A 47 -17.01 16.48 -9.16
CA ALA A 47 -16.85 15.83 -10.45
C ALA A 47 -16.56 16.86 -11.55
N GLY A 48 -15.57 16.57 -12.40
CA GLY A 48 -15.17 17.44 -13.52
C GLY A 48 -14.12 18.50 -13.19
N THR A 49 -13.77 18.71 -11.92
CA THR A 49 -12.63 19.56 -11.54
C THR A 49 -11.31 18.80 -11.80
N PRO A 50 -10.22 19.44 -12.25
CA PRO A 50 -8.91 18.79 -12.29
C PRO A 50 -8.43 18.43 -10.87
N SER A 51 -7.71 17.32 -10.73
CA SER A 51 -7.05 16.97 -9.47
C SER A 51 -5.80 17.84 -9.29
N GLU A 52 -5.63 18.46 -8.14
CA GLU A 52 -4.43 19.25 -7.79
C GLU A 52 -3.27 18.36 -7.33
N SER A 53 -3.57 17.17 -6.81
CA SER A 53 -2.55 16.20 -6.41
C SER A 53 -3.07 14.78 -6.46
N VAL A 54 -2.18 13.88 -6.84
CA VAL A 54 -2.49 12.47 -7.08
C VAL A 54 -1.52 11.59 -6.32
N ARG A 55 -1.95 10.37 -6.02
CA ARG A 55 -1.12 9.33 -5.43
C ARG A 55 -1.28 8.04 -6.22
N TRP A 56 -0.32 7.15 -6.08
CA TRP A 56 -0.45 5.79 -6.58
C TRP A 56 -0.95 4.90 -5.44
N GLU A 57 -1.91 4.03 -5.71
CA GLU A 57 -2.33 2.98 -4.78
C GLU A 57 -2.08 1.61 -5.40
N TYR A 58 -1.39 0.76 -4.65
CA TYR A 58 -1.02 -0.59 -5.08
C TYR A 58 -1.35 -1.57 -3.97
N ASN A 59 -2.20 -2.56 -4.28
CA ASN A 59 -2.66 -3.55 -3.31
C ASN A 59 -2.51 -4.95 -3.88
N LEU A 60 -1.88 -5.83 -3.10
CA LEU A 60 -1.66 -7.23 -3.37
C LEU A 60 -2.52 -8.08 -2.43
N ARG A 61 -2.87 -9.26 -2.92
CA ARG A 61 -3.51 -10.31 -2.12
C ARG A 61 -2.69 -11.58 -2.22
N VAL A 62 -2.48 -12.24 -1.09
CA VAL A 62 -1.77 -13.51 -0.98
C VAL A 62 -2.66 -14.48 -0.23
N ALA A 63 -2.78 -15.72 -0.71
CA ALA A 63 -3.55 -16.72 0.03
C ALA A 63 -2.98 -16.90 1.44
N THR A 64 -3.82 -16.82 2.46
CA THR A 64 -3.35 -16.91 3.86
C THR A 64 -2.81 -18.31 4.17
N THR A 65 -1.70 -18.36 4.90
CA THR A 65 -1.14 -19.59 5.49
C THR A 65 -1.18 -19.51 7.02
N PRO A 66 -1.10 -20.64 7.74
CA PRO A 66 -1.03 -20.65 9.21
C PRO A 66 0.14 -19.82 9.78
N GLU A 67 1.21 -19.64 9.00
CA GLU A 67 2.42 -18.93 9.40
C GLU A 67 2.34 -17.42 9.18
N ALA A 68 1.33 -16.92 8.45
CA ALA A 68 1.27 -15.53 8.00
C ALA A 68 1.36 -14.50 9.14
N ILE A 69 0.68 -14.74 10.26
CA ILE A 69 0.76 -13.86 11.45
C ILE A 69 2.19 -13.89 12.03
N GLY A 70 2.83 -15.06 12.06
CA GLY A 70 4.21 -15.21 12.51
C GLY A 70 5.15 -14.38 11.65
N ILE A 71 5.10 -14.55 10.33
CA ILE A 71 5.91 -13.81 9.34
C ILE A 71 5.73 -12.30 9.52
N LEU A 72 4.49 -11.82 9.68
CA LEU A 72 4.22 -10.40 9.88
C LEU A 72 4.93 -9.87 11.14
N LEU A 73 4.78 -10.57 12.27
CA LEU A 73 5.26 -10.08 13.57
C LEU A 73 6.76 -10.26 13.77
N THR A 74 7.37 -11.29 13.19
CA THR A 74 8.78 -11.61 13.43
C THR A 74 9.72 -11.16 12.32
N GLU A 75 9.20 -10.90 11.12
CA GLU A 75 10.02 -10.51 9.96
C GLU A 75 9.63 -9.11 9.48
N VAL A 76 8.38 -8.93 9.03
CA VAL A 76 7.96 -7.71 8.33
C VAL A 76 7.97 -6.48 9.26
N VAL A 77 7.33 -6.58 10.43
CA VAL A 77 7.28 -5.45 11.37
C VAL A 77 8.69 -5.03 11.81
N PRO A 78 9.56 -5.94 12.31
CA PRO A 78 10.92 -5.56 12.72
C PRO A 78 11.76 -4.97 11.59
N GLU A 79 11.70 -5.55 10.38
CA GLU A 79 12.46 -5.06 9.23
C GLU A 79 12.05 -3.64 8.86
N LEU A 80 10.75 -3.38 8.66
CA LEU A 80 10.28 -2.05 8.30
C LEU A 80 10.57 -1.01 9.39
N THR A 81 10.42 -1.39 10.67
CA THR A 81 10.82 -0.51 11.78
C THR A 81 12.32 -0.20 11.74
N ALA A 82 13.18 -1.18 11.45
CA ALA A 82 14.63 -0.97 11.31
C ALA A 82 14.98 -0.06 10.11
N GLU A 83 14.16 -0.09 9.06
CA GLU A 83 14.26 0.81 7.90
C GLU A 83 13.64 2.21 8.14
N GLY A 84 13.23 2.50 9.37
CA GLY A 84 12.72 3.81 9.77
C GLY A 84 11.24 4.05 9.50
N TRP A 85 10.46 3.02 9.19
CA TRP A 85 9.01 3.13 9.12
C TRP A 85 8.39 3.24 10.51
N HIS A 86 7.46 4.18 10.68
CA HIS A 86 6.63 4.23 11.87
C HIS A 86 5.53 3.18 11.78
N SER A 87 5.59 2.15 12.62
CA SER A 87 4.61 1.07 12.69
C SER A 87 3.53 1.36 13.73
N THR A 88 2.26 1.20 13.36
CA THR A 88 1.11 1.25 14.26
C THR A 88 0.37 -0.08 14.21
N ASP A 89 0.22 -0.73 15.37
CA ASP A 89 -0.65 -1.89 15.52
C ASP A 89 -2.12 -1.44 15.46
N ARG A 90 -2.88 -1.99 14.52
CA ARG A 90 -4.31 -1.74 14.28
C ARG A 90 -5.13 -3.02 14.46
N SER A 91 -4.54 -4.04 15.08
CA SER A 91 -5.17 -5.33 15.30
C SER A 91 -6.46 -5.22 16.12
N SER A 92 -7.36 -6.16 15.85
CA SER A 92 -8.64 -6.32 16.54
C SER A 92 -8.84 -7.78 16.95
N GLU A 93 -10.03 -8.11 17.46
CA GLU A 93 -10.40 -9.50 17.80
C GLU A 93 -10.47 -10.42 16.58
N THR A 94 -10.70 -9.88 15.38
CA THR A 94 -10.87 -10.67 14.14
C THR A 94 -9.69 -10.55 13.19
N GLU A 95 -8.81 -9.58 13.40
CA GLU A 95 -7.75 -9.23 12.45
C GLU A 95 -6.43 -8.91 13.16
N VAL A 96 -5.31 -9.33 12.57
CA VAL A 96 -3.99 -8.76 12.83
C VAL A 96 -3.70 -7.77 11.72
N ALA A 97 -3.55 -6.50 12.06
CA ALA A 97 -3.33 -5.43 11.10
C ALA A 97 -2.22 -4.49 11.56
N TYR A 98 -1.26 -4.22 10.68
CA TYR A 98 -0.21 -3.24 10.92
C TYR A 98 -0.21 -2.18 9.83
N GLN A 99 -0.19 -0.92 10.24
CA GLN A 99 0.00 0.22 9.36
C GLN A 99 1.42 0.76 9.51
N PHE A 100 2.04 1.13 8.40
CA PHE A 100 3.38 1.69 8.35
C PHE A 100 3.35 3.02 7.61
N GLN A 101 4.06 4.01 8.13
CA GLN A 101 4.14 5.35 7.53
C GLN A 101 5.59 5.83 7.47
N ARG A 102 5.95 6.44 6.34
CA ARG A 102 7.26 7.08 6.12
C ARG A 102 7.18 8.04 4.95
N ASP A 103 7.73 9.24 5.11
CA ASP A 103 7.86 10.25 4.05
C ASP A 103 6.54 10.55 3.29
N GLY A 104 5.41 10.52 4.00
CA GLY A 104 4.06 10.71 3.43
C GLY A 104 3.48 9.50 2.69
N ALA A 105 4.27 8.46 2.46
CA ALA A 105 3.77 7.16 2.01
C ALA A 105 3.17 6.38 3.19
N ASN A 106 2.19 5.55 2.88
CA ASN A 106 1.58 4.63 3.82
C ASN A 106 1.46 3.25 3.21
N LEU A 107 1.60 2.22 4.03
CA LEU A 107 1.26 0.85 3.67
C LEU A 107 0.65 0.12 4.85
N GLY A 108 -0.05 -0.97 4.57
CA GLY A 108 -0.72 -1.81 5.56
C GLY A 108 -0.62 -3.28 5.20
N VAL A 109 -0.52 -4.11 6.22
CA VAL A 109 -0.66 -5.56 6.12
C VAL A 109 -1.81 -6.00 7.01
N HIS A 110 -2.74 -6.74 6.43
CA HIS A 110 -3.99 -7.18 7.07
C HIS A 110 -4.14 -8.70 6.94
N ILE A 111 -4.40 -9.37 8.06
CA ILE A 111 -4.52 -10.83 8.14
C ILE A 111 -5.71 -11.19 9.04
N ALA A 112 -6.66 -11.97 8.52
CA ALA A 112 -7.75 -12.50 9.33
C ALA A 112 -7.23 -13.55 10.33
N ARG A 113 -7.66 -13.45 11.60
CA ARG A 113 -7.19 -14.35 12.68
C ARG A 113 -7.71 -15.77 12.57
N ASP A 114 -8.85 -15.96 11.90
CA ASP A 114 -9.43 -17.28 11.65
C ASP A 114 -8.71 -18.03 10.51
N GLY A 115 -7.69 -17.42 9.90
CA GLY A 115 -6.93 -17.99 8.79
C GLY A 115 -7.70 -18.02 7.47
N THR A 116 -8.87 -17.39 7.40
CA THR A 116 -9.66 -17.32 6.17
C THR A 116 -9.24 -16.13 5.30
N GLY A 117 -9.60 -16.19 4.02
CA GLY A 117 -9.34 -15.10 3.08
C GLY A 117 -7.87 -14.96 2.69
N ASP A 118 -7.48 -13.73 2.37
CA ASP A 118 -6.12 -13.38 1.94
C ASP A 118 -5.42 -12.53 2.98
N VAL A 119 -4.09 -12.63 3.00
CA VAL A 119 -3.24 -11.54 3.45
C VAL A 119 -3.35 -10.40 2.44
N VAL A 120 -3.74 -9.21 2.91
CA VAL A 120 -3.78 -8.02 2.08
C VAL A 120 -2.56 -7.17 2.42
N VAL A 121 -1.73 -6.92 1.40
CA VAL A 121 -0.56 -6.03 1.48
C VAL A 121 -0.83 -4.87 0.55
N GLY A 122 -1.05 -3.69 1.10
CA GLY A 122 -1.46 -2.53 0.32
C GLY A 122 -0.77 -1.26 0.75
N GLY A 123 -0.74 -0.27 -0.12
CA GLY A 123 -0.19 1.03 0.22
C GLY A 123 -0.40 2.08 -0.83
N ALA A 124 -0.12 3.31 -0.42
CA ALA A 124 -0.16 4.46 -1.29
C ALA A 124 1.08 5.34 -1.13
N THR A 125 1.49 5.95 -2.23
CA THR A 125 2.56 6.96 -2.21
C THR A 125 2.08 8.22 -1.49
N ALA A 126 3.01 9.10 -1.14
CA ALA A 126 2.66 10.47 -0.85
C ALA A 126 1.90 11.10 -2.04
N CYS A 127 1.06 12.08 -1.74
CA CYS A 127 0.43 12.90 -2.76
C CYS A 127 1.49 13.75 -3.46
N VAL A 128 1.54 13.66 -4.78
CA VAL A 128 2.37 14.51 -5.62
C VAL A 128 1.47 15.49 -6.37
N PRO A 129 1.84 16.78 -6.46
CA PRO A 129 1.12 17.73 -7.30
C PRO A 129 1.06 17.22 -8.74
N THR A 130 -0.07 17.40 -9.44
CA THR A 130 -0.24 17.00 -10.85
C THR A 130 0.46 17.92 -11.86
N ALA A 131 1.14 18.96 -11.35
CA ALA A 131 1.56 20.18 -12.01
C ALA A 131 0.40 21.17 -12.24
N ASP A 132 0.58 22.32 -11.58
CA ASP A 132 -0.27 23.52 -11.57
C ASP A 132 -0.20 24.32 -12.89
N GLY A 133 -1.14 25.27 -13.03
CA GLY A 133 -1.33 26.15 -14.16
C GLY A 133 -0.06 26.67 -14.85
N ASN A 134 -0.11 26.57 -16.17
CA ASN A 134 0.37 27.60 -17.08
C ASN A 134 -0.78 27.95 -18.02
#